data_AF-A0A8I2BB35-F1
#
_entry.id   AF-A0A8I2BB35-F1
#
_cell.length_a   1.000
_cell.length_b   1.000
_cell.length_c   1.000
_cell.angle_alpha   90.00
_cell.angle_beta   90.00
_cell.angle_gamma   90.00
#
_symmetry.space_group_name_H-M   'P 1'
#
loop_
_entity.id
_entity.type
_entity.pdbx_description
1 polymer ?
#
loop_
_entity_poly.entity_id
_entity_poly.type
_entity_poly.pdbx_seq_one_letter_code
_entity_poly.pdbx_strand_id
1 'polypeptide(L)'
;MKIRGLDQFIQSLDRASRGGMKRKYEQWLEAMGFEFLDTIQDEIIRTKTVDTRRLLNSFQKGDQDNIFSMISGSLKLDVGTNLEYASYVNDGHFTIDPSKNQDRRWVPGRWKGERFEYDPAERSSGMLLKFQWVDGSGFWDNAMAIFELMFERSLERKLQQWIDEEF
;
A
#
# COMPACT_ATOMS: atom_id res chain seq x y z
N MET A 1 -5.47 -30.78 42.98
CA MET A 1 -4.33 -31.08 42.09
C MET A 1 -3.82 -29.76 41.53
N LYS A 2 -2.57 -29.36 41.82
CA LYS A 2 -1.97 -28.14 41.24
C LYS A 2 -1.27 -28.53 39.94
N ILE A 3 -1.66 -27.90 38.84
CA ILE A 3 -0.96 -28.04 37.56
C ILE A 3 0.32 -27.20 37.66
N ARG A 4 1.48 -27.86 37.60
CA ARG A 4 2.78 -27.18 37.66
C ARG A 4 2.88 -26.24 36.45
N GLY A 5 3.24 -24.97 36.68
CA GLY A 5 3.35 -23.94 35.64
C GLY A 5 2.07 -23.11 35.38
N LEU A 6 0.90 -23.55 35.85
CA LEU A 6 -0.36 -22.82 35.61
C LEU A 6 -0.37 -21.43 36.27
N ASP A 7 0.15 -21.31 37.49
CA ASP A 7 0.19 -20.03 38.21
C ASP A 7 1.13 -19.02 37.52
N GLN A 8 2.25 -19.50 36.95
CA GLN A 8 3.17 -18.67 36.14
C GLN A 8 2.51 -18.26 34.81
N PHE A 9 1.80 -19.19 34.17
CA PHE A 9 1.01 -18.91 32.96
C PHE A 9 -0.02 -17.80 33.16
N ILE A 10 -0.81 -17.90 34.23
CA ILE A 10 -1.83 -16.90 34.57
C ILE A 10 -1.17 -15.54 34.86
N GLN A 11 -0.04 -15.50 35.57
CA GLN A 11 0.68 -14.24 35.84
C GLN A 11 1.27 -13.59 34.59
N SER A 12 1.74 -14.38 33.62
CA SER A 12 2.25 -13.85 32.34
C SER A 12 1.11 -13.32 31.46
N LEU A 13 -0.05 -13.99 31.43
CA LEU A 13 -1.26 -13.48 30.78
C LEU A 13 -1.74 -12.16 31.41
N ASP A 14 -1.72 -12.06 32.73
CA ASP A 14 -2.07 -10.84 33.46
C ASP A 14 -1.08 -9.69 33.18
N ARG A 15 0.22 -9.98 33.02
CA ARG A 15 1.22 -8.96 32.65
C ARG A 15 1.06 -8.53 31.20
N ALA A 16 0.76 -9.45 30.29
CA ALA A 16 0.47 -9.16 28.90
C ALA A 16 -0.76 -8.25 28.76
N SER A 17 -1.85 -8.55 29.49
CA SER A 17 -3.09 -7.76 29.47
C SER A 17 -2.94 -6.35 30.06
N ARG A 18 -1.95 -6.15 30.95
CA ARG A 18 -1.62 -4.84 31.55
C ARG A 18 -0.79 -3.91 30.64
N GLY A 19 -0.51 -4.30 29.40
CA GLY A 19 -0.07 -3.39 28.34
C GLY A 19 1.42 -3.44 27.95
N GLY A 20 2.27 -4.16 28.68
CA GLY A 20 3.69 -4.34 28.29
C GLY A 20 3.86 -5.06 26.96
N MET A 21 3.03 -6.09 26.72
CA MET A 21 2.97 -6.80 25.44
C MET A 21 2.41 -5.91 24.33
N LYS A 22 1.35 -5.13 24.62
CA LYS A 22 0.71 -4.23 23.66
C LYS A 22 1.72 -3.28 23.01
N ARG A 23 2.58 -2.63 23.80
CA ARG A 23 3.60 -1.70 23.26
C ARG A 23 4.61 -2.38 22.34
N LYS A 24 5.06 -3.60 22.68
CA LYS A 24 5.97 -4.39 21.83
C LYS A 24 5.30 -4.76 20.49
N TYR A 25 4.00 -5.04 20.51
CA TYR A 25 3.23 -5.39 19.32
C TYR A 25 2.88 -4.16 18.47
N GLU A 26 2.65 -3.01 19.07
CA GLU A 26 2.49 -1.73 18.33
C GLU A 26 3.76 -1.40 17.55
N GLN A 27 4.93 -1.50 18.17
CA GLN A 27 6.22 -1.28 17.49
C GLN A 27 6.47 -2.29 16.37
N TRP A 28 6.13 -3.56 16.61
CA TRP A 28 6.24 -4.60 15.58
C TRP A 28 5.28 -4.34 14.41
N LEU A 29 4.04 -3.96 14.67
CA LEU A 29 3.06 -3.62 13.64
C LEU A 29 3.51 -2.39 12.85
N GLU A 30 4.19 -1.44 13.49
CA GLU A 30 4.73 -0.25 12.83
C GLU A 30 5.84 -0.66 11.86
N ALA A 31 6.76 -1.51 12.30
CA ALA A 31 7.80 -2.09 11.45
C ALA A 31 7.19 -2.83 10.24
N MET A 32 6.13 -3.62 10.44
CA MET A 32 5.43 -4.27 9.32
C MET A 32 4.82 -3.25 8.36
N GLY A 33 4.32 -2.12 8.84
CA GLY A 33 3.83 -1.05 7.97
C GLY A 33 4.94 -0.46 7.10
N PHE A 34 6.14 -0.28 7.63
CA PHE A 34 7.30 0.15 6.84
C PHE A 34 7.66 -0.87 5.77
N GLU A 35 7.72 -2.16 6.12
CA GLU A 35 7.96 -3.25 5.15
C GLU A 35 6.89 -3.26 4.05
N PHE A 36 5.63 -2.94 4.37
CA PHE A 36 4.58 -2.88 3.37
C PHE A 36 4.77 -1.69 2.40
N LEU A 37 5.11 -0.51 2.91
CA LEU A 37 5.44 0.65 2.07
C LEU A 37 6.59 0.33 1.10
N ASP A 38 7.62 -0.35 1.58
CA ASP A 38 8.77 -0.76 0.74
C ASP A 38 8.35 -1.79 -0.30
N THR A 39 7.56 -2.79 0.09
CA THR A 39 7.02 -3.82 -0.82
C THR A 39 6.18 -3.19 -1.94
N ILE A 40 5.36 -2.18 -1.63
CA ILE A 40 4.57 -1.46 -2.64
C ILE A 40 5.48 -0.72 -3.62
N GLN A 41 6.51 -0.03 -3.12
CA GLN A 41 7.47 0.69 -3.98
C GLN A 41 8.25 -0.27 -4.89
N ASP A 42 8.69 -1.41 -4.36
CA ASP A 42 9.35 -2.45 -5.14
C ASP A 42 8.45 -2.99 -6.25
N GLU A 43 7.17 -3.22 -5.97
CA GLU A 43 6.21 -3.68 -6.96
C GLU A 43 5.93 -2.62 -8.04
N ILE A 44 5.83 -1.33 -7.68
CA ILE A 44 5.72 -0.23 -8.66
C ILE A 44 6.91 -0.23 -9.63
N ILE A 45 8.13 -0.44 -9.13
CA ILE A 45 9.33 -0.53 -9.95
C ILE A 45 9.31 -1.80 -10.82
N ARG A 46 9.00 -2.95 -10.20
CA ARG A 46 9.03 -4.27 -10.84
C ARG A 46 8.06 -4.38 -12.01
N THR A 47 6.83 -3.87 -11.85
CA THR A 47 5.79 -3.92 -12.88
C THR A 47 5.92 -2.81 -13.92
N LYS A 48 6.94 -1.94 -13.80
CA LYS A 48 7.22 -0.81 -14.71
C LYS A 48 6.03 0.15 -14.86
N THR A 49 5.35 0.38 -13.76
CA THR A 49 4.19 1.27 -13.66
C THR A 49 4.51 2.69 -14.18
N VAL A 50 3.67 3.25 -15.05
CA VAL A 50 3.93 4.53 -15.74
C VAL A 50 3.90 5.73 -14.76
N ASP A 51 4.78 6.70 -14.98
CA ASP A 51 4.94 7.97 -14.22
C ASP A 51 5.33 7.79 -12.74
N THR A 52 6.35 6.95 -12.53
CA THR A 52 6.75 6.41 -11.22
C THR A 52 7.02 7.43 -10.14
N ARG A 53 7.60 8.60 -10.42
CA ARG A 53 8.21 9.39 -9.33
C ARG A 53 7.19 9.88 -8.31
N ARG A 54 6.04 10.41 -8.73
CA ARG A 54 5.03 10.91 -7.78
C ARG A 54 4.31 9.76 -7.09
N LEU A 55 3.92 8.72 -7.84
CA LEU A 55 3.25 7.55 -7.27
C LEU A 55 4.14 6.83 -6.26
N LEU A 56 5.40 6.57 -6.62
CA LEU A 56 6.39 5.92 -5.77
C LEU A 56 6.64 6.74 -4.50
N ASN A 57 6.85 8.05 -4.63
CA ASN A 57 7.04 8.93 -3.47
C ASN A 57 5.81 8.98 -2.55
N SER A 58 4.60 8.79 -3.07
CA SER A 58 3.39 8.76 -2.22
C SER A 58 3.34 7.54 -1.28
N PHE A 59 4.16 6.51 -1.53
CA PHE A 59 4.38 5.40 -0.61
C PHE A 59 5.62 5.59 0.27
N GLN A 60 6.23 6.77 0.26
CA GLN A 60 7.24 7.15 1.24
C GLN A 60 6.57 7.76 2.47
N LYS A 61 6.90 7.25 3.67
CA LYS A 61 6.36 7.80 4.91
C LYS A 61 6.68 9.30 5.03
N GLY A 62 5.62 10.10 5.25
CA GLY A 62 5.72 11.55 5.45
C GLY A 62 5.59 12.36 4.17
N ASP A 63 5.43 11.72 3.00
CA ASP A 63 4.97 12.43 1.80
C ASP A 63 3.55 12.96 2.00
N GLN A 64 3.20 14.07 1.33
CA GLN A 64 1.90 14.72 1.46
C GLN A 64 0.73 13.83 0.99
N ASP A 65 0.99 12.95 0.02
CA ASP A 65 0.00 12.04 -0.54
C ASP A 65 0.03 10.68 0.19
N ASN A 66 0.92 10.47 1.16
CA ASN A 66 1.05 9.21 1.89
C ASN A 66 -0.07 9.01 2.92
N ILE A 67 -0.64 7.79 2.93
CA ILE A 67 -1.48 7.32 4.01
C ILE A 67 -0.65 6.33 4.83
N PHE A 68 -0.32 6.73 6.05
CA PHE A 68 0.27 5.85 7.06
C PHE A 68 -0.25 6.26 8.42
N SER A 69 -1.12 5.44 9.01
CA SER A 69 -1.68 5.72 10.33
C SER A 69 -1.76 4.46 11.19
N MET A 70 -1.60 4.65 12.50
CA MET A 70 -1.69 3.59 13.49
C MET A 70 -2.62 4.02 14.62
N ILE A 71 -3.57 3.16 14.97
CA ILE A 71 -4.46 3.38 16.12
C ILE A 71 -4.00 2.50 17.29
N SER A 72 -3.38 3.13 18.28
CA SER A 72 -3.01 2.49 19.55
C SER A 72 -4.27 2.10 20.32
N GLY A 73 -4.37 0.84 20.73
CA GLY A 73 -5.58 0.30 21.38
C GLY A 73 -6.35 -0.72 20.55
N SER A 74 -6.53 -0.47 19.26
CA SER A 74 -7.19 -1.41 18.35
C SER A 74 -6.22 -2.20 17.46
N LEU A 75 -4.91 -1.92 17.54
CA LEU A 75 -3.87 -2.50 16.67
C LEU A 75 -4.29 -2.44 15.20
N LYS A 76 -4.67 -1.24 14.75
CA LYS A 76 -5.01 -0.97 13.35
C LYS A 76 -3.84 -0.26 12.67
N LEU A 77 -3.52 -0.70 11.46
CA LEU A 77 -2.56 -0.06 10.56
C LEU A 77 -3.28 0.26 9.25
N ASP A 78 -3.24 1.52 8.84
CA ASP A 78 -3.71 1.97 7.53
C ASP A 78 -2.51 2.40 6.70
N VAL A 79 -2.38 1.83 5.49
CA VAL A 79 -1.31 2.12 4.51
C VAL A 79 -1.96 2.40 3.15
N GLY A 80 -1.47 3.41 2.42
CA GLY A 80 -2.02 3.75 1.11
C GLY A 80 -1.50 5.09 0.55
N THR A 81 -2.23 5.63 -0.42
CA THR A 81 -1.97 6.92 -1.07
C THR A 81 -3.27 7.69 -1.33
N ASN A 82 -3.23 9.01 -1.23
CA ASN A 82 -4.32 9.92 -1.58
C ASN A 82 -4.35 10.26 -3.08
N LEU A 83 -3.44 9.69 -3.88
CA LEU A 83 -3.44 9.88 -5.32
C LEU A 83 -4.62 9.18 -5.98
N GLU A 84 -5.60 9.96 -6.46
CA GLU A 84 -6.79 9.43 -7.14
C GLU A 84 -6.42 8.55 -8.35
N TYR A 85 -5.36 8.88 -9.08
CA TYR A 85 -4.95 8.11 -10.24
C TYR A 85 -4.27 6.77 -9.92
N ALA A 86 -3.93 6.50 -8.65
CA ALA A 86 -3.24 5.26 -8.27
C ALA A 86 -4.07 4.02 -8.60
N SER A 87 -5.40 4.07 -8.40
CA SER A 87 -6.31 2.98 -8.75
C SER A 87 -6.34 2.73 -10.27
N TYR A 88 -6.43 3.77 -11.09
CA TYR A 88 -6.41 3.64 -12.55
C TYR A 88 -5.13 3.01 -13.10
N VAL A 89 -4.02 3.21 -12.38
CA VAL A 89 -2.70 2.68 -12.71
C VAL A 89 -2.51 1.26 -12.16
N ASN A 90 -3.18 0.91 -11.06
CA ASN A 90 -3.21 -0.46 -10.53
C ASN A 90 -4.16 -1.36 -11.31
N ASP A 91 -5.43 -0.96 -11.41
CA ASP A 91 -6.55 -1.76 -11.89
C ASP A 91 -6.73 -1.68 -13.41
N GLY A 92 -6.27 -0.58 -13.99
CA GLY A 92 -6.55 -0.20 -15.37
C GLY A 92 -7.74 0.75 -15.47
N HIS A 93 -7.91 1.33 -16.66
CA HIS A 93 -8.96 2.29 -16.91
C HIS A 93 -9.28 2.40 -18.40
N PHE A 94 -10.47 2.91 -18.71
CA PHE A 94 -10.77 3.34 -20.07
C PHE A 94 -10.17 4.72 -20.34
N THR A 95 -9.57 4.88 -21.53
CA THR A 95 -9.03 6.17 -22.01
C THR A 95 -10.07 7.28 -22.10
N ILE A 96 -11.35 6.92 -22.16
CA ILE A 96 -12.52 7.79 -22.19
C ILE A 96 -13.57 7.18 -21.27
N ASP A 97 -14.22 8.01 -20.47
CA ASP A 97 -15.32 7.60 -19.59
C ASP A 97 -16.44 6.91 -20.41
N PRO A 98 -16.73 5.62 -20.13
CA PRO A 98 -17.74 4.84 -20.87
C PRO A 98 -19.13 5.47 -20.84
N SER A 99 -19.47 6.23 -19.79
CA SER A 99 -20.77 6.89 -19.66
C SER A 99 -21.00 7.99 -20.71
N LYS A 100 -19.93 8.50 -21.32
CA LYS A 100 -20.01 9.57 -22.34
C LYS A 100 -20.43 9.08 -23.72
N ASN A 101 -20.46 7.76 -23.95
CA ASN A 101 -20.81 7.14 -25.24
C ASN A 101 -20.04 7.76 -26.43
N GLN A 102 -18.74 7.97 -26.25
CA GLN A 102 -17.83 8.54 -27.25
C GLN A 102 -16.78 7.50 -27.64
N ASP A 103 -16.54 7.32 -28.94
CA ASP A 103 -15.51 6.41 -29.46
C ASP A 103 -14.11 7.07 -29.53
N ARG A 104 -14.04 8.40 -29.39
CA ARG A 104 -12.81 9.20 -29.43
C ARG A 104 -12.96 10.53 -28.70
N ARG A 105 -11.85 11.07 -28.17
CA ARG A 105 -11.77 12.44 -27.64
C ARG A 105 -10.49 13.13 -28.08
N TRP A 106 -10.57 14.44 -28.30
CA TRP A 106 -9.38 15.27 -28.49
C TRP A 106 -8.75 15.62 -27.13
N VAL A 107 -7.44 15.41 -27.00
CA VAL A 107 -6.66 15.81 -25.83
C VAL A 107 -5.69 16.91 -26.27
N PRO A 108 -5.84 18.15 -25.78
CA PRO A 108 -4.91 19.23 -26.13
C PRO A 108 -3.54 18.99 -25.47
N GLY A 109 -2.47 19.30 -26.20
CA GLY A 109 -1.11 19.10 -25.71
C GLY A 109 -0.06 19.07 -26.81
N ARG A 110 1.19 18.80 -26.41
CA ARG A 110 2.37 18.86 -27.30
C ARG A 110 3.16 17.56 -27.21
N TRP A 111 3.72 17.14 -28.33
CA TRP A 111 4.68 16.03 -28.36
C TRP A 111 6.09 16.56 -28.13
N LYS A 112 6.81 15.97 -27.17
CA LYS A 112 8.25 16.16 -26.95
C LYS A 112 8.96 14.84 -27.17
N GLY A 113 9.48 14.65 -28.38
CA GLY A 113 9.98 13.34 -28.81
C GLY A 113 8.85 12.31 -28.79
N GLU A 114 9.04 11.22 -28.05
CA GLU A 114 8.04 10.15 -27.89
C GLU A 114 7.03 10.41 -26.76
N ARG A 115 7.20 11.48 -25.97
CA ARG A 115 6.32 11.80 -24.84
C ARG A 115 5.27 12.82 -25.26
N PHE A 116 3.99 12.52 -24.98
CA PHE A 116 2.93 13.51 -25.03
C PHE A 116 2.86 14.26 -23.69
N GLU A 117 2.87 15.59 -23.74
CA GLU A 117 2.63 16.45 -22.58
C GLU A 117 1.25 17.10 -22.72
N TYR A 118 0.40 16.84 -21.75
CA TYR A 118 -0.91 17.49 -21.66
C TYR A 118 -0.74 18.98 -21.37
N ASP A 119 -1.36 19.81 -22.20
CA ASP A 119 -1.45 21.26 -22.00
C ASP A 119 -2.88 21.71 -22.37
N PRO A 120 -3.73 22.04 -21.38
CA PRO A 120 -5.11 22.46 -21.64
C PRO A 120 -5.20 23.80 -22.38
N ALA A 121 -4.16 24.63 -22.34
CA ALA A 121 -4.11 25.90 -23.04
C ALA A 121 -3.67 25.73 -24.51
N GLU A 122 -3.14 24.56 -24.89
CA GLU A 122 -2.73 24.28 -26.26
C GLU A 122 -3.95 24.24 -27.20
N ARG A 123 -3.87 25.02 -28.28
CA ARG A 123 -4.98 25.20 -29.24
C ARG A 123 -4.69 24.61 -30.62
N SER A 124 -3.42 24.42 -30.95
CA SER A 124 -2.95 24.09 -32.29
C SER A 124 -2.51 22.63 -32.45
N SER A 125 -2.17 21.97 -31.34
CA SER A 125 -1.75 20.56 -31.34
C SER A 125 -2.46 19.74 -30.26
N GLY A 126 -2.33 18.43 -30.38
CA GLY A 126 -2.92 17.50 -29.43
C GLY A 126 -2.82 16.07 -29.92
N MET A 127 -3.63 15.21 -29.31
CA MET A 127 -3.75 13.81 -29.64
C MET A 127 -5.22 13.42 -29.71
N LEU A 128 -5.61 12.71 -30.76
CA LEU A 128 -6.90 12.05 -30.82
C LEU A 128 -6.79 10.72 -30.09
N LEU A 129 -7.38 10.64 -28.90
CA LEU A 129 -7.40 9.44 -28.08
C LEU A 129 -8.64 8.62 -28.45
N LYS A 130 -8.46 7.33 -28.77
CA LYS A 130 -9.56 6.40 -29.05
C LYS A 130 -10.05 5.75 -27.76
N PHE A 131 -11.33 5.40 -27.71
CA PHE A 131 -11.90 4.58 -26.65
C PHE A 131 -11.22 3.20 -26.65
N GLN A 132 -10.49 2.90 -25.58
CA GLN A 132 -9.86 1.61 -25.35
C GLN A 132 -9.62 1.42 -23.87
N TRP A 133 -9.51 0.16 -23.47
CA TRP A 133 -9.02 -0.21 -22.15
C TRP A 133 -7.49 -0.09 -22.10
N VAL A 134 -6.97 0.44 -21.00
CA VAL A 134 -5.55 0.44 -20.66
C VAL A 134 -5.39 -0.45 -19.45
N ASP A 135 -4.59 -1.50 -19.59
CA ASP A 135 -4.32 -2.43 -18.50
C ASP A 135 -3.57 -1.74 -17.36
N GLY A 136 -4.01 -2.04 -16.14
CA GLY A 136 -3.27 -1.70 -14.94
C GLY A 136 -2.09 -2.64 -14.73
N SER A 137 -1.16 -2.22 -13.88
CA SER A 137 0.03 -3.00 -13.57
C SER A 137 -0.15 -4.04 -12.45
N GLY A 138 -1.23 -3.93 -11.67
CA GLY A 138 -1.49 -4.78 -10.50
C GLY A 138 -0.45 -4.69 -9.39
N PHE A 139 0.31 -3.57 -9.30
CA PHE A 139 1.39 -3.41 -8.32
C PHE A 139 0.89 -3.57 -6.88
N TRP A 140 -0.30 -3.06 -6.57
CA TRP A 140 -0.87 -3.10 -5.23
C TRP A 140 -1.27 -4.52 -4.84
N ASP A 141 -1.95 -5.23 -5.73
CA ASP A 141 -2.42 -6.60 -5.46
C ASP A 141 -1.24 -7.56 -5.28
N ASN A 142 -0.18 -7.40 -6.09
CA ASN A 142 1.05 -8.15 -5.93
C ASN A 142 1.73 -7.83 -4.60
N ALA A 143 1.82 -6.55 -4.23
CA ALA A 143 2.43 -6.13 -2.98
C ALA A 143 1.65 -6.65 -1.77
N MET A 144 0.32 -6.63 -1.83
CA MET A 144 -0.55 -7.15 -0.79
C MET A 144 -0.33 -8.66 -0.60
N ALA A 145 -0.30 -9.43 -1.68
CA ALA A 145 -0.08 -10.88 -1.60
C ALA A 145 1.30 -11.22 -0.99
N ILE A 146 2.35 -10.45 -1.32
CA ILE A 146 3.68 -10.60 -0.72
C ILE A 146 3.63 -10.25 0.77
N PHE A 147 3.01 -9.11 1.10
CA PHE A 147 2.92 -8.62 2.46
C PHE A 147 2.13 -9.56 3.37
N GLU A 148 1.02 -10.13 2.92
CA GLU A 148 0.24 -11.11 3.69
C GLU A 148 1.10 -12.31 4.12
N LEU A 149 1.87 -12.88 3.19
CA LEU A 149 2.79 -13.99 3.48
C LEU A 149 3.92 -13.58 4.45
N MET A 150 4.47 -12.38 4.29
CA MET A 150 5.49 -11.84 5.20
C MET A 150 4.92 -11.58 6.59
N PHE A 151 3.71 -11.03 6.66
CA PHE A 151 3.02 -10.65 7.88
C PHE A 151 2.68 -11.89 8.70
N GLU A 152 2.09 -12.92 8.11
CA GLU A 152 1.77 -14.18 8.81
C GLU A 152 3.03 -14.79 9.45
N ARG A 153 4.09 -14.97 8.67
CA ARG A 153 5.38 -15.51 9.16
C ARG A 153 6.02 -14.63 10.23
N SER A 154 5.86 -13.31 10.12
CA SER A 154 6.37 -12.36 11.10
C SER A 154 5.58 -12.43 12.40
N LEU A 155 4.25 -12.55 12.32
CA LEU A 155 3.35 -12.66 13.46
C LEU A 155 3.59 -13.95 14.23
N GLU A 156 3.71 -15.09 13.54
CA GLU A 156 4.02 -16.38 14.15
C GLU A 156 5.32 -16.32 14.94
N ARG A 157 6.39 -15.79 14.32
CA ARG A 157 7.69 -15.59 15.00
C ARG A 157 7.56 -14.67 16.20
N LYS A 158 6.77 -13.59 16.09
CA LYS A 158 6.58 -12.63 17.18
C LYS A 158 5.84 -13.24 18.36
N LEU A 159 4.82 -14.07 18.10
CA LEU A 159 4.08 -14.82 19.11
C LEU A 159 4.97 -15.88 19.78
N GLN A 160 5.75 -16.63 19.01
CA GLN A 160 6.68 -17.61 19.56
C GLN A 160 7.74 -16.96 20.45
N GLN A 161 8.33 -15.84 19.99
CA GLN A 161 9.27 -15.06 20.80
C GLN A 161 8.65 -14.64 22.13
N TRP A 162 7.38 -14.21 22.13
CA TRP A 162 6.69 -13.84 23.37
C TRP A 162 6.50 -15.04 24.30
N ILE A 163 6.15 -16.21 23.76
CA ILE A 163 6.04 -17.45 24.55
C ILE A 163 7.39 -17.79 25.20
N ASP A 164 8.47 -17.78 24.42
CA ASP A 164 9.81 -18.13 24.89
C ASP A 164 10.38 -17.13 25.93
N GLU A 165 9.95 -15.86 25.86
CA GLU A 165 10.35 -14.82 26.82
C GLU A 165 9.62 -14.94 28.18
N GLU A 166 8.40 -15.49 28.20
CA GLU A 166 7.54 -15.51 29.38
C GLU A 166 7.39 -16.88 30.06
N PHE A 167 7.78 -17.98 29.40
CA PHE A 167 7.62 -19.37 29.86
C PHE A 167 8.91 -20.18 29.71
#